data_AF-A0A9P5GJH0-F1
#
_entry.id   AF-A0A9P5GJH0-F1
#
_cell.length_a   1.000
_cell.length_b   1.000
_cell.length_c   1.000
_cell.angle_alpha   90.00
_cell.angle_beta   90.00
_cell.angle_gamma   90.00
#
_symmetry.space_group_name_H-M   'P 1'
#
loop_
_entity.id
_entity.type
_entity.pdbx_description
1 polymer ?
#
loop_
_entity_poly.entity_id
_entity_poly.type
_entity_poly.pdbx_seq_one_letter_code
_entity_poly.pdbx_strand_id
1 'polypeptide(L)'
;MPDRTSPKSTISTTLYTSPSSIEYTARIAKILARRFSIPVYVGCSIDPHGMGLEVAEEMEGLTKIVNVIMEKWEEHKQEKAENTK
;
A
#
# COMPACT_ATOMS: atom_id res chain seq x y z
N MET A 1 -3.95 8.67 1.40
CA MET A 1 -5.16 9.31 0.86
C MET A 1 -4.84 10.00 -0.46
N PRO A 2 -5.62 9.77 -1.53
CA PRO A 2 -5.42 10.44 -2.82
C PRO A 2 -5.66 11.94 -2.70
N ASP A 3 -4.83 12.73 -3.37
CA ASP A 3 -5.05 14.18 -3.53
C ASP A 3 -5.97 14.41 -4.73
N ARG A 4 -6.97 15.27 -4.53
CA ARG A 4 -7.99 15.61 -5.52
C ARG A 4 -7.49 16.53 -6.63
N THR A 5 -6.44 17.31 -6.34
CA THR A 5 -5.87 18.33 -7.22
C THR A 5 -4.59 17.84 -7.90
N SER A 6 -3.82 16.98 -7.24
CA SER A 6 -2.58 16.42 -7.78
C SER A 6 -2.58 14.88 -7.64
N PRO A 7 -2.92 14.14 -8.71
CA PRO A 7 -2.98 12.68 -8.69
C PRO A 7 -1.67 11.97 -8.32
N LYS A 8 -0.53 12.69 -8.40
CA LYS A 8 0.79 12.18 -8.03
C LYS A 8 1.14 12.46 -6.56
N SER A 9 0.44 13.38 -5.89
CA SER A 9 0.75 13.86 -4.55
C SER A 9 -0.09 13.14 -3.49
N THR A 10 0.13 11.84 -3.32
CA THR A 10 -0.61 11.07 -2.31
C THR A 10 -0.15 11.41 -0.90
N ILE A 11 -1.09 11.82 -0.05
CA ILE A 11 -0.85 12.20 1.34
C ILE A 11 -0.84 10.94 2.21
N SER A 12 0.10 10.83 3.15
CA SER A 12 0.16 9.74 4.14
C SER A 12 0.48 10.31 5.52
N THR A 13 -0.21 9.81 6.54
CA THR A 13 -0.05 10.21 7.94
C THR A 13 0.09 8.96 8.78
N THR A 14 1.13 8.91 9.61
CA THR A 14 1.37 7.80 10.53
C THR A 14 0.34 7.85 11.66
N LEU A 15 -0.44 6.78 11.82
CA LEU A 15 -1.46 6.67 12.89
C LEU A 15 -0.93 5.95 14.14
N TYR A 16 -0.04 4.98 13.95
CA TYR A 16 0.64 4.24 15.00
C TYR A 16 2.13 4.17 14.69
N THR A 17 2.97 4.40 15.69
CA THR A 17 4.42 4.48 15.54
C THR A 17 5.08 3.18 15.97
N SER A 18 5.63 2.45 14.99
CA SER A 18 6.64 1.41 15.20
C SER A 18 7.85 1.80 14.35
N PRO A 19 8.92 2.37 14.94
CA PRO A 19 9.96 3.10 14.20
C PRO A 19 10.51 2.36 12.98
N SER A 20 10.76 1.06 13.10
CA SER A 20 11.33 0.24 12.03
C SER A 20 10.41 -0.05 10.84
N SER A 21 9.09 0.17 10.98
CA SER A 21 8.12 -0.12 9.92
C SER A 21 7.48 1.11 9.28
N ILE A 22 7.73 2.33 9.81
CA ILE A 22 7.06 3.56 9.36
C ILE A 22 7.31 3.83 7.88
N GLU A 23 8.57 3.79 7.44
CA GLU A 23 8.92 4.12 6.05
C GLU A 23 8.33 3.13 5.06
N TYR A 24 8.47 1.84 5.36
CA TYR A 24 7.94 0.74 4.56
C TYR A 24 6.41 0.84 4.43
N THR A 25 5.72 1.02 5.56
CA THR A 25 4.26 1.18 5.61
C THR A 25 3.79 2.40 4.84
N ALA A 26 4.48 3.55 5.02
CA ALA A 26 4.12 4.79 4.35
C ALA A 26 4.28 4.67 2.83
N ARG A 27 5.31 3.96 2.33
CA ARG A 27 5.48 3.69 0.89
C ARG A 27 4.33 2.87 0.34
N ILE A 28 3.98 1.75 0.98
CA ILE A 28 2.86 0.89 0.56
C ILE A 28 1.55 1.69 0.56
N ALA A 29 1.26 2.41 1.64
CA ALA A 29 0.03 3.20 1.77
C ALA A 29 -0.10 4.26 0.67
N LYS A 30 0.99 4.96 0.32
CA LYS A 30 0.99 5.95 -0.78
C LYS A 30 0.75 5.29 -2.14
N ILE A 31 1.39 4.15 -2.41
CA ILE A 31 1.23 3.45 -3.70
C ILE A 31 -0.22 2.97 -3.86
N LEU A 32 -0.76 2.30 -2.84
CA LEU A 32 -2.12 1.76 -2.88
C LEU A 32 -3.16 2.88 -2.99
N ALA A 33 -3.06 3.94 -2.17
CA ALA A 33 -4.00 5.05 -2.24
C ALA A 33 -3.96 5.77 -3.60
N ARG A 34 -2.79 5.84 -4.26
CA ARG A 34 -2.67 6.37 -5.62
C ARG A 34 -3.34 5.47 -6.66
N ARG A 35 -3.15 4.14 -6.57
CA ARG A 35 -3.69 3.19 -7.55
C ARG A 35 -5.20 3.00 -7.38
N PHE A 36 -5.69 2.88 -6.15
CA PHE A 36 -7.12 2.67 -5.88
C PHE A 36 -7.95 3.95 -5.98
N SER A 37 -7.33 5.12 -5.94
CA SER A 37 -8.03 6.42 -5.92
C SER A 37 -9.05 6.56 -4.77
N ILE A 38 -8.80 5.87 -3.65
CA ILE A 38 -9.58 5.96 -2.41
C ILE A 38 -8.63 6.08 -1.20
N PRO A 39 -9.09 6.57 -0.04
CA PRO A 39 -8.31 6.48 1.20
C PRO A 39 -7.99 5.02 1.55
N VAL A 40 -6.75 4.76 1.97
CA VAL A 40 -6.26 3.42 2.35
C VAL A 40 -5.62 3.50 3.72
N TYR A 41 -5.87 2.50 4.56
CA TYR A 41 -5.24 2.30 5.86
C TYR A 41 -4.38 1.04 5.78
N VAL A 42 -3.14 1.12 6.27
CA VAL A 42 -2.19 0.01 6.24
C VAL A 42 -1.65 -0.18 7.64
N GLY A 43 -1.74 -1.42 8.14
CA GLY A 43 -0.99 -1.89 9.30
C GLY A 43 0.20 -2.71 8.82
N CYS A 44 1.33 -2.61 9.53
CA CYS A 44 2.52 -3.37 9.21
C CYS A 44 3.17 -3.92 10.47
N SER A 45 3.43 -5.22 10.47
CA SER A 45 4.20 -5.93 11.50
C SER A 45 5.56 -6.42 10.99
N ILE A 46 5.95 -6.01 9.77
CA ILE A 46 7.23 -6.36 9.17
C ILE A 46 8.28 -5.35 9.64
N ASP A 47 9.44 -5.87 10.04
CA ASP A 47 10.64 -5.09 10.38
C ASP A 47 11.78 -5.48 9.43
N PRO A 48 11.92 -4.81 8.27
CA PRO A 48 12.94 -5.15 7.28
C PRO A 48 14.36 -5.04 7.85
N HIS A 49 14.58 -4.04 8.72
CA HIS A 49 15.86 -3.80 9.37
C HIS A 49 16.19 -4.89 10.40
N GLY A 50 15.22 -5.26 11.24
CA GLY A 50 15.37 -6.33 12.23
C GLY A 50 15.58 -7.72 11.59
N MET A 51 15.14 -7.89 10.36
CA MET A 51 15.38 -9.09 9.55
C MET A 51 16.75 -9.09 8.84
N GLY A 52 17.48 -7.96 8.86
CA GLY A 52 18.76 -7.82 8.17
C GLY A 52 18.65 -7.81 6.65
N LEU A 53 17.51 -7.37 6.11
CA LEU A 53 17.28 -7.34 4.66
C LEU A 53 18.07 -6.21 3.99
N GLU A 54 18.57 -6.50 2.80
CA GLU A 54 19.10 -5.49 1.90
C GLU A 54 17.97 -4.65 1.29
N VAL A 55 18.27 -3.41 0.90
CA VAL A 55 17.28 -2.49 0.31
C VAL A 55 16.62 -3.10 -0.94
N ALA A 56 17.37 -3.90 -1.71
CA ALA A 56 16.85 -4.59 -2.88
C ALA A 56 15.75 -5.60 -2.52
N GLU A 57 15.96 -6.36 -1.45
CA GLU A 57 15.02 -7.38 -0.96
C GLU A 57 13.75 -6.72 -0.39
N GLU A 58 13.91 -5.61 0.35
CA GLU A 58 12.78 -4.79 0.82
C GLU A 58 11.91 -4.33 -0.35
N MET A 59 12.53 -3.82 -1.42
CA MET A 59 11.83 -3.30 -2.60
C MET A 59 11.18 -4.41 -3.44
N GLU A 60 11.80 -5.59 -3.51
CA GLU A 60 11.19 -6.77 -4.12
C GLU A 60 9.93 -7.18 -3.35
N GLY A 61 10.04 -7.32 -2.02
CA GLY A 61 8.91 -7.65 -1.14
C GLY A 61 7.78 -6.64 -1.26
N LEU A 62 8.11 -5.34 -1.26
CA LEU A 62 7.14 -4.27 -1.45
C LEU A 62 6.39 -4.41 -2.77
N THR A 63 7.12 -4.64 -3.87
CA THR A 63 6.54 -4.77 -5.20
C THR A 63 5.60 -5.97 -5.27
N LYS A 64 6.01 -7.11 -4.71
CA LYS A 64 5.22 -8.33 -4.66
C LYS A 64 3.92 -8.14 -3.86
N ILE A 65 4.01 -7.54 -2.68
CA ILE A 65 2.84 -7.22 -1.84
C ILE A 65 1.86 -6.34 -2.59
N VAL A 66 2.34 -5.23 -3.18
CA VAL A 66 1.49 -4.30 -3.93
C VAL A 66 0.80 -5.01 -5.09
N ASN A 67 1.50 -5.85 -5.84
CA ASN A 67 0.93 -6.55 -6.99
C ASN A 67 -0.19 -7.52 -6.58
N VAL A 68 0.02 -8.31 -5.52
CA VAL A 68 -0.99 -9.23 -5.00
C VAL A 68 -2.25 -8.49 -4.53
N ILE A 69 -2.08 -7.37 -3.81
CA ILE A 69 -3.23 -6.58 -3.35
C ILE A 69 -3.98 -5.98 -4.55
N MET A 70 -3.28 -5.49 -5.57
CA MET A 70 -3.91 -4.95 -6.78
C MET A 70 -4.71 -6.00 -7.55
N GLU A 71 -4.18 -7.21 -7.69
CA GLU A 71 -4.87 -8.34 -8.32
C GLU A 71 -6.19 -8.64 -7.60
N LYS A 72 -6.14 -8.81 -6.26
CA LYS A 72 -7.33 -9.03 -5.43
C LYS A 72 -8.33 -7.88 -5.46
N TRP A 73 -7.86 -6.65 -5.56
CA TRP A 73 -8.72 -5.49 -5.67
C TRP A 73 -9.51 -5.46 -6.99
N GLU A 74 -8.86 -5.76 -8.11
CA GLU A 74 -9.54 -5.80 -9.42
C GLU A 74 -10.50 -6.99 -9.52
N GLU A 75 -10.14 -8.17 -9.00
CA GLU A 75 -11.06 -9.31 -8.85
C GLU A 75 -12.33 -8.89 -8.10
N HIS A 76 -12.18 -8.30 -6.91
CA HIS A 76 -13.31 -7.85 -6.09
C HIS A 76 -14.20 -6.81 -6.79
N LYS A 77 -13.59 -5.92 -7.56
CA LYS A 77 -14.31 -4.89 -8.32
C LYS A 77 -15.13 -5.49 -9.46
N GLN A 78 -14.63 -6.54 -10.11
CA GLN A 78 -15.35 -7.28 -11.15
C GLN A 78 -16.54 -8.04 -10.55
N GLU A 79 -16.34 -8.79 -9.45
CA GLU A 79 -17.41 -9.50 -8.73
C GLU A 79 -18.56 -8.56 -8.34
N LYS A 80 -18.25 -7.36 -7.82
CA LYS A 80 -19.28 -6.37 -7.48
C LYS A 80 -20.03 -5.83 -8.71
N ALA A 81 -19.35 -5.66 -9.83
CA ALA A 81 -19.97 -5.17 -11.06
C ALA A 81 -20.91 -6.23 -11.68
N GLU A 82 -20.60 -7.51 -11.51
CA GLU A 82 -21.45 -8.63 -11.94
C GLU A 82 -22.69 -8.79 -11.06
N ASN A 83 -22.53 -8.71 -9.74
CA ASN A 83 -23.67 -8.85 -8.80
C ASN A 83 -24.66 -7.67 -8.83
N THR A 84 -24.33 -6.57 -9.49
CA THR A 84 -25.20 -5.38 -9.60
C THR A 84 -26.01 -5.37 -10.91
N LYS A 85 -25.78 -6.33 -11.82
CA LYS A 85 -26.54 -6.51 -13.06
C LYS A 85 -27.69 -7.49 -12.86
#